data_AF-A0A1H8A6M6-F1
#
_entry.id   AF-A0A1H8A6M6-F1
#
_cell.length_a   1.000
_cell.length_b   1.000
_cell.length_c   1.000
_cell.angle_alpha   90.00
_cell.angle_beta   90.00
_cell.angle_gamma   90.00
#
_symmetry.space_group_name_H-M   'P 1'
#
loop_
_entity.id
_entity.type
_entity.pdbx_description
1 polymer ?
#
loop_
_entity_poly.entity_id
_entity_poly.type
_entity_poly.pdbx_seq_one_letter_code
_entity_poly.pdbx_strand_id
1 'polypeptide(L)'
;MPTRALVARPCPDGGFKGRYVHSDGNPDFMVPVLIAARRSRFADDHDALAEHLLSHEAGWESLGEDLIQPTGDLAAMFHGLGDGTCFCHDFDGADAQPLITEADIADRADIEWVYVLRPDGLEVIDPHRDPDDPRGPLIPWDHDLQMPIPEWLLRRWRPTTPAPPRRPPPTRAGAKPATATRADVITRKPPSR
;
A
#
# COMPACT_ATOMS: atom_id res chain seq x y z
N MET A 1 -3.82 -13.31 -6.42
CA MET A 1 -3.32 -12.93 -7.77
C MET A 1 -2.08 -12.07 -7.61
N PRO A 2 -1.08 -12.13 -8.50
CA PRO A 2 0.20 -11.40 -8.35
C PRO A 2 0.07 -9.92 -8.75
N THR A 3 -1.02 -9.27 -8.32
CA THR A 3 -1.18 -7.83 -8.49
C THR A 3 -0.37 -7.16 -7.40
N ARG A 4 0.65 -6.43 -7.82
CA ARG A 4 1.60 -5.79 -6.92
C ARG A 4 1.13 -4.39 -6.56
N ALA A 5 1.32 -4.03 -5.31
CA ALA A 5 0.89 -2.73 -4.81
C ALA A 5 1.92 -2.08 -3.89
N LEU A 6 1.66 -0.82 -3.58
CA LEU A 6 2.33 -0.05 -2.54
C LEU A 6 1.30 0.40 -1.51
N VAL A 7 1.58 0.19 -0.22
CA VAL A 7 0.79 0.80 0.86
C VAL A 7 1.65 1.86 1.53
N ALA A 8 1.13 3.07 1.57
CA ALA A 8 1.92 4.27 1.84
C ALA A 8 1.23 5.22 2.81
N ARG A 9 2.03 6.08 3.43
CA ARG A 9 1.53 7.22 4.19
C ARG A 9 1.90 8.53 3.49
N PRO A 10 1.11 9.60 3.67
CA PRO A 10 1.47 10.91 3.16
C PRO A 10 2.73 11.44 3.85
N CYS A 11 3.50 12.23 3.11
CA CYS A 11 4.64 12.98 3.62
C CYS A 11 4.26 14.47 3.79
N PRO A 12 4.88 15.20 4.75
CA PRO A 12 4.62 16.63 4.94
C PRO A 12 4.95 17.52 3.74
N ASP A 13 5.74 17.04 2.79
CA ASP A 13 6.11 17.73 1.55
C ASP A 13 5.08 17.58 0.42
N GLY A 14 4.01 16.82 0.66
CA GLY A 14 2.92 16.56 -0.29
C GLY A 14 3.01 15.24 -1.04
N GLY A 15 4.16 14.53 -0.99
CA GLY A 15 4.32 13.21 -1.58
C GLY A 15 3.83 12.09 -0.65
N PHE A 16 4.26 10.86 -0.94
CA PHE A 16 4.02 9.70 -0.09
C PHE A 16 5.24 8.78 -0.04
N LYS A 17 5.27 7.90 0.97
CA LYS A 17 6.25 6.81 1.07
C LYS A 17 5.64 5.56 1.67
N GLY A 18 6.03 4.39 1.19
CA GLY A 18 5.34 3.14 1.50
C GLY A 18 6.17 1.86 1.47
N ARG A 19 5.47 0.75 1.76
CA ARG A 19 5.98 -0.63 1.67
C ARG A 19 5.30 -1.39 0.55
N TYR A 20 6.10 -2.19 -0.14
CA TYR A 20 5.67 -3.06 -1.22
C TYR A 20 4.76 -4.20 -0.69
N VAL A 21 3.77 -4.56 -1.49
CA VAL A 21 2.89 -5.72 -1.31
C VAL A 21 2.90 -6.54 -2.60
N HIS A 22 3.25 -7.82 -2.51
CA HIS A 22 3.46 -8.65 -3.69
C HIS A 22 2.16 -9.14 -4.35
N SER A 23 1.20 -9.56 -3.53
CA SER A 23 -0.01 -10.24 -3.95
C SER A 23 -1.27 -9.48 -3.53
N ASP A 24 -2.32 -9.69 -4.31
CA ASP A 24 -3.69 -9.22 -4.06
C ASP A 24 -3.84 -7.70 -3.98
N GLY A 25 -2.93 -6.96 -4.60
CA GLY A 25 -2.91 -5.50 -4.66
C GLY A 25 -4.06 -4.83 -5.42
N ASN A 26 -5.11 -5.55 -5.85
CA ASN A 26 -6.25 -4.96 -6.57
C ASN A 26 -7.16 -4.15 -5.64
N PRO A 27 -7.77 -3.06 -6.09
CA PRO A 27 -8.63 -2.21 -5.24
C PRO A 27 -9.82 -2.95 -4.62
N ASP A 28 -10.42 -3.90 -5.35
CA ASP A 28 -11.53 -4.72 -4.87
C ASP A 28 -11.16 -5.58 -3.65
N PHE A 29 -9.85 -5.84 -3.46
CA PHE A 29 -9.33 -6.56 -2.30
C PHE A 29 -8.75 -5.60 -1.26
N MET A 30 -7.82 -4.75 -1.68
CA MET A 30 -7.02 -3.92 -0.77
C MET A 30 -7.86 -2.87 -0.06
N VAL A 31 -8.83 -2.25 -0.74
CA VAL A 31 -9.62 -1.19 -0.11
C VAL A 31 -10.49 -1.74 1.02
N PRO A 32 -11.27 -2.84 0.83
CA PRO A 32 -11.98 -3.45 1.95
C PRO A 32 -11.06 -3.87 3.09
N VAL A 33 -9.92 -4.50 2.81
CA VAL A 33 -8.96 -4.95 3.83
C VAL A 33 -8.43 -3.78 4.67
N LEU A 34 -7.97 -2.71 4.02
CA LEU A 34 -7.38 -1.55 4.72
C LEU A 34 -8.43 -0.75 5.52
N ILE A 35 -9.62 -0.55 4.96
CA ILE A 35 -10.72 0.11 5.66
C ILE A 35 -11.18 -0.74 6.85
N ALA A 36 -11.37 -2.05 6.67
CA ALA A 36 -11.76 -2.95 7.74
C ALA A 36 -10.72 -2.96 8.86
N ALA A 37 -9.44 -3.13 8.52
CA ALA A 37 -8.35 -3.11 9.49
C ALA A 37 -8.34 -1.83 10.33
N ARG A 38 -8.47 -0.67 9.68
CA ARG A 38 -8.57 0.62 10.38
C ARG A 38 -9.71 0.63 11.40
N ARG A 39 -10.91 0.18 11.00
CA ARG A 39 -12.12 0.23 11.83
C ARG A 39 -12.09 -0.77 12.99
N SER A 40 -11.58 -1.98 12.78
CA SER A 40 -11.55 -3.02 13.80
C SER A 40 -10.27 -2.97 14.62
N ARG A 41 -9.17 -3.53 14.10
CA ARG A 41 -7.92 -3.72 14.86
C ARG A 41 -7.31 -2.41 15.36
N PHE A 42 -7.42 -1.34 14.57
CA PHE A 42 -6.78 -0.07 14.87
C PHE A 42 -7.73 0.99 15.43
N ALA A 43 -8.99 0.65 15.74
CA ALA A 43 -9.94 1.54 16.42
C ALA A 43 -10.03 2.96 15.79
N ASP A 44 -10.15 3.01 14.46
CA ASP A 44 -10.18 4.23 13.65
C ASP A 44 -8.87 5.06 13.63
N ASP A 45 -7.78 4.54 14.19
CA ASP A 45 -6.45 5.15 14.17
C ASP A 45 -5.70 4.80 12.87
N HIS A 46 -5.70 5.75 11.94
CA HIS A 46 -5.01 5.59 10.66
C HIS A 46 -3.47 5.68 10.80
N ASP A 47 -2.96 6.42 11.78
CA ASP A 47 -1.52 6.51 12.03
C ASP A 47 -1.00 5.20 12.60
N ALA A 48 -1.75 4.57 13.51
CA ALA A 48 -1.41 3.24 14.04
C ALA A 48 -1.43 2.16 12.94
N LEU A 49 -2.42 2.20 12.03
CA LEU A 49 -2.46 1.30 10.87
C LEU A 49 -1.24 1.54 9.96
N ALA A 50 -0.91 2.79 9.66
CA ALA A 50 0.23 3.13 8.82
C ALA A 50 1.56 2.69 9.46
N GLU A 51 1.78 2.98 10.74
CA GLU A 51 2.98 2.54 11.47
C GLU A 51 3.10 1.02 11.46
N HIS A 52 2.00 0.28 11.69
CA HIS A 52 2.02 -1.17 11.60
C HIS A 52 2.45 -1.65 10.21
N LEU A 53 1.78 -1.18 9.15
CA LEU A 53 2.06 -1.60 7.78
C LEU A 53 3.49 -1.27 7.33
N LEU A 54 4.04 -0.13 7.79
CA LEU A 54 5.38 0.33 7.40
C LEU A 54 6.52 -0.28 8.23
N SER A 55 6.21 -0.82 9.41
CA SER A 55 7.18 -1.47 10.30
C SER A 55 7.76 -2.78 9.74
N HIS A 56 7.08 -3.41 8.77
CA HIS A 56 7.58 -4.59 8.08
C HIS A 56 8.57 -4.17 6.99
N GLU A 57 9.85 -4.12 7.34
CA GLU A 57 10.89 -3.47 6.53
C GLU A 57 11.15 -4.11 5.16
N ALA A 58 10.98 -5.43 5.05
CA ALA A 58 11.07 -6.15 3.78
C ALA A 58 9.76 -6.09 2.96
N GLY A 59 8.69 -5.52 3.52
CA GLY A 59 7.36 -5.46 2.91
C GLY A 59 6.53 -6.74 3.12
N TRP A 60 5.49 -6.86 2.30
CA TRP A 60 4.44 -7.87 2.44
C TRP A 60 4.38 -8.77 1.22
N GLU A 61 4.21 -10.07 1.46
CA GLU A 61 3.78 -10.99 0.41
C GLU A 61 2.28 -10.80 0.17
N SER A 62 1.47 -10.80 1.23
CA SER A 62 0.04 -10.55 1.19
C SER A 62 -0.45 -9.93 2.51
N LEU A 63 -1.55 -9.20 2.45
CA LEU A 63 -2.31 -8.78 3.65
C LEU A 63 -3.47 -9.75 3.87
N GLY A 64 -3.82 -10.03 5.13
CA GLY A 64 -4.82 -11.04 5.47
C GLY A 64 -5.71 -10.69 6.65
N GLU A 65 -6.45 -11.69 7.12
CA GLU A 65 -7.49 -11.58 8.16
C GLU A 65 -6.93 -11.12 9.52
N ASP A 66 -5.68 -11.48 9.81
CA ASP A 66 -4.93 -11.09 11.01
C ASP A 66 -4.68 -9.57 11.10
N LEU A 67 -4.59 -8.88 9.96
CA LEU A 67 -4.53 -7.42 9.89
C LEU A 67 -5.85 -6.79 10.33
N ILE A 68 -6.97 -7.48 10.09
CA ILE A 68 -8.31 -6.98 10.36
C ILE A 68 -8.74 -7.33 11.78
N GLN A 69 -8.44 -8.54 12.27
CA GLN A 69 -9.05 -9.10 13.49
C GLN A 69 -10.58 -8.89 13.48
N PRO A 70 -11.27 -9.41 12.45
CA PRO A 70 -12.64 -9.03 12.19
C PRO A 70 -13.58 -9.57 13.28
N THR A 71 -14.54 -8.75 13.68
CA THR A 71 -15.61 -9.13 14.62
C THR A 71 -16.98 -8.83 14.01
N GLY A 72 -18.01 -9.59 14.39
CA GLY A 72 -19.38 -9.38 13.90
C GLY A 72 -19.48 -9.58 12.38
N ASP A 73 -20.15 -8.66 11.70
CA ASP A 73 -20.42 -8.74 10.25
C ASP A 73 -19.14 -8.75 9.41
N LEU A 74 -18.05 -8.12 9.88
CA LEU A 74 -16.75 -8.18 9.20
C LEU A 74 -16.17 -9.59 9.21
N ALA A 75 -16.43 -10.40 10.25
CA ALA A 75 -15.89 -11.75 10.33
C ALA A 75 -16.46 -12.64 9.23
N ALA A 76 -17.75 -12.50 8.93
CA ALA A 76 -18.38 -13.22 7.83
C ALA A 76 -17.85 -12.75 6.46
N MET A 77 -17.59 -11.44 6.30
CA MET A 77 -17.10 -10.86 5.04
C MET A 77 -15.67 -11.29 4.70
N PHE A 78 -14.78 -11.35 5.70
CA PHE A 78 -13.36 -11.65 5.49
C PHE A 78 -12.98 -13.09 5.84
N HIS A 79 -13.97 -13.94 6.17
CA HIS A 79 -13.71 -15.33 6.49
C HIS A 79 -12.99 -16.05 5.34
N GLY A 80 -11.86 -16.69 5.65
CA GLY A 80 -11.12 -17.50 4.69
C GLY A 80 -10.15 -16.70 3.81
N LEU A 81 -9.91 -15.42 4.13
CA LEU A 81 -8.82 -14.63 3.53
C LEU A 81 -7.44 -15.25 3.84
N GLY A 82 -7.36 -15.97 4.96
CA GLY A 82 -6.11 -16.49 5.51
C GLY A 82 -5.31 -15.39 6.20
N ASP A 83 -4.23 -15.80 6.86
CA ASP A 83 -3.32 -14.86 7.52
C ASP A 83 -2.46 -14.13 6.48
N GLY A 84 -2.20 -12.86 6.74
CA GLY A 84 -1.23 -12.07 6.00
C GLY A 84 0.16 -12.64 6.17
N THR A 85 0.99 -12.46 5.17
CA THR A 85 2.39 -12.92 5.20
C THR A 85 3.31 -11.77 4.88
N CYS A 86 4.33 -11.61 5.70
CA CYS A 86 5.34 -10.58 5.51
C CYS A 86 6.68 -11.22 5.15
N PHE A 87 7.44 -10.55 4.29
CA PHE A 87 8.75 -11.07 3.91
C PHE A 87 9.72 -11.13 5.10
N CYS A 88 9.50 -10.31 6.12
CA CYS A 88 10.39 -10.20 7.29
C CYS A 88 10.41 -11.47 8.16
N HIS A 89 9.28 -12.18 8.26
CA HIS A 89 9.12 -13.28 9.22
C HIS A 89 8.84 -14.62 8.53
N ASP A 90 8.23 -14.60 7.34
CA ASP A 90 7.77 -15.82 6.67
C ASP A 90 8.73 -16.30 5.57
N PHE A 91 9.79 -15.52 5.29
CA PHE A 91 10.76 -15.80 4.23
C PHE A 91 12.21 -15.62 4.72
N ASP A 92 12.97 -16.70 4.70
CA ASP A 92 14.39 -16.68 5.08
C ASP A 92 15.19 -15.75 4.17
N GLY A 93 15.88 -14.77 4.76
CA GLY A 93 16.85 -13.92 4.07
C GLY A 93 16.26 -12.74 3.30
N ALA A 94 15.01 -12.34 3.57
CA ALA A 94 14.49 -11.10 3.05
C ALA A 94 15.13 -9.90 3.78
N ASP A 95 15.89 -9.10 3.03
CA ASP A 95 16.53 -7.90 3.56
C ASP A 95 15.54 -6.75 3.72
N ALA A 96 15.75 -5.94 4.77
CA ALA A 96 15.08 -4.65 4.94
C ALA A 96 15.26 -3.78 3.68
N GLN A 97 14.15 -3.29 3.13
CA GLN A 97 14.15 -2.42 1.97
C GLN A 97 13.99 -0.96 2.40
N PRO A 98 14.49 0.01 1.63
CA PRO A 98 14.11 1.40 1.83
C PRO A 98 12.61 1.58 1.56
N LEU A 99 11.99 2.59 2.19
CA LEU A 99 10.63 2.99 1.84
C LEU A 99 10.60 3.49 0.39
N ILE A 100 9.63 3.03 -0.38
CA ILE A 100 9.42 3.47 -1.77
C ILE A 100 8.70 4.81 -1.72
N THR A 101 9.27 5.83 -2.34
CA THR A 101 8.71 7.18 -2.40
C THR A 101 7.89 7.39 -3.66
N GLU A 102 7.07 8.44 -3.69
CA GLU A 102 6.37 8.88 -4.90
C GLU A 102 7.32 9.09 -6.10
N ALA A 103 8.55 9.58 -5.87
CA ALA A 103 9.52 9.76 -6.94
C ALA A 103 10.01 8.42 -7.53
N ASP A 104 10.07 7.36 -6.70
CA ASP A 104 10.48 6.03 -7.14
C ASP A 104 9.40 5.34 -7.98
N ILE A 105 8.12 5.70 -7.80
CA ILE A 105 6.99 5.09 -8.50
C ILE A 105 7.11 5.23 -10.03
N ALA A 106 7.66 6.33 -10.52
CA ALA A 106 7.85 6.54 -11.96
C ALA A 106 8.71 5.44 -12.62
N ASP A 107 9.66 4.86 -11.87
CA ASP A 107 10.55 3.80 -12.34
C ASP A 107 10.07 2.38 -11.99
N ARG A 108 8.91 2.25 -11.31
CA ARG A 108 8.37 0.98 -10.79
C ARG A 108 7.20 0.48 -11.62
N ALA A 109 7.51 0.00 -12.82
CA ALA A 109 6.54 -0.65 -13.72
C ALA A 109 5.89 -1.92 -13.13
N ASP A 110 6.43 -2.45 -12.04
CA ASP A 110 5.88 -3.57 -11.30
C ASP A 110 4.79 -3.16 -10.31
N ILE A 111 4.62 -1.88 -9.95
CA ILE A 111 3.59 -1.45 -8.99
C ILE A 111 2.34 -1.01 -9.74
N GLU A 112 1.28 -1.80 -9.64
CA GLU A 112 0.03 -1.55 -10.37
C GLU A 112 -0.90 -0.60 -9.62
N TRP A 113 -0.82 -0.56 -8.29
CA TRP A 113 -1.67 0.27 -7.44
C TRP A 113 -0.89 0.86 -6.26
N VAL A 114 -1.22 2.09 -5.88
CA VAL A 114 -0.73 2.73 -4.66
C VAL A 114 -1.90 3.12 -3.76
N TYR A 115 -1.80 2.76 -2.49
CA TYR A 115 -2.78 3.03 -1.45
C TYR A 115 -2.19 3.99 -0.43
N VAL A 116 -2.59 5.26 -0.45
CA VAL A 116 -2.09 6.27 0.49
C VAL A 116 -3.10 6.47 1.62
N LEU A 117 -2.69 6.14 2.85
CA LEU A 117 -3.49 6.28 4.06
C LEU A 117 -3.56 7.76 4.46
N ARG A 118 -4.51 8.51 3.86
CA ARG A 118 -4.74 9.92 4.18
C ARG A 118 -5.60 10.01 5.46
N PRO A 119 -5.54 11.13 6.20
CA PRO A 119 -6.42 11.34 7.35
C PRO A 119 -7.91 11.25 6.98
N ASP A 120 -8.29 11.79 5.81
CA ASP A 120 -9.69 11.89 5.37
C ASP A 120 -10.18 10.65 4.60
N GLY A 121 -9.30 9.72 4.25
CA GLY A 121 -9.68 8.51 3.50
C GLY A 121 -8.48 7.74 2.94
N LEU A 122 -8.78 6.73 2.15
CA LEU A 122 -7.80 5.95 1.42
C LEU A 122 -7.71 6.47 -0.02
N GLU A 123 -6.58 7.08 -0.39
CA GLU A 123 -6.35 7.48 -1.78
C GLU A 123 -5.84 6.27 -2.58
N VAL A 124 -6.49 5.99 -3.71
CA VAL A 124 -6.20 4.82 -4.56
C VAL A 124 -5.67 5.31 -5.91
N ILE A 125 -4.38 5.14 -6.15
CA ILE A 125 -3.69 5.68 -7.32
C ILE A 125 -3.34 4.54 -8.29
N ASP A 126 -3.65 4.73 -9.57
CA ASP A 126 -3.07 3.99 -10.69
C ASP A 126 -1.88 4.81 -11.21
N PRO A 127 -0.63 4.44 -10.86
CA PRO A 127 0.54 5.25 -11.18
C PRO A 127 0.88 5.28 -12.67
N HIS A 128 0.32 4.35 -13.46
CA HIS A 128 0.55 4.27 -14.89
C HIS A 128 -0.43 5.11 -15.70
N ARG A 129 -1.50 5.59 -15.06
CA ARG A 129 -2.53 6.39 -15.72
C ARG A 129 -2.10 7.83 -15.98
N ASP A 130 -1.42 8.45 -15.01
CA ASP A 130 -0.89 9.81 -15.09
C ASP A 130 0.46 9.87 -14.34
N PRO A 131 1.57 9.44 -14.99
CA PRO A 131 2.86 9.32 -14.31
C PRO A 131 3.42 10.66 -13.79
N ASP A 132 3.04 11.78 -14.41
CA ASP A 132 3.47 13.12 -14.03
C ASP A 132 2.67 13.68 -12.85
N ASP A 133 1.50 13.09 -12.56
CA ASP A 133 0.61 13.49 -11.48
C ASP A 133 -0.08 12.26 -10.85
N PRO A 134 0.66 11.47 -10.05
CA PRO A 134 0.17 10.22 -9.46
C PRO A 134 -0.83 10.50 -8.32
N ARG A 135 -2.04 10.90 -8.69
CA ARG A 135 -3.17 11.16 -7.80
C ARG A 135 -4.36 10.27 -8.12
N GLY A 136 -5.14 9.96 -7.09
CA GLY A 136 -6.24 9.01 -7.18
C GLY A 136 -7.53 9.50 -6.53
N PRO A 137 -8.67 8.82 -6.77
CA PRO A 137 -9.85 9.02 -5.96
C PRO A 137 -9.56 8.76 -4.48
N LEU A 138 -10.11 9.62 -3.63
CA LEU A 138 -10.13 9.42 -2.18
C LEU A 138 -11.39 8.61 -1.82
N ILE A 139 -11.19 7.39 -1.30
CA ILE A 139 -12.26 6.56 -0.77
C ILE A 139 -12.44 6.90 0.70
N PRO A 140 -13.63 7.38 1.13
CA PRO A 140 -13.87 7.72 2.53
C PRO A 140 -13.64 6.54 3.47
N TRP A 141 -13.15 6.82 4.68
CA TRP A 141 -12.97 5.79 5.71
C TRP A 141 -14.27 5.14 6.17
N ASP A 142 -15.43 5.77 5.92
CA ASP A 142 -16.78 5.29 6.19
C ASP A 142 -17.44 4.59 4.97
N HIS A 143 -16.70 4.36 3.88
CA HIS A 143 -17.19 3.61 2.70
C HIS A 143 -17.85 2.28 3.09
N ASP A 144 -19.04 2.02 2.56
CA ASP A 144 -19.77 0.78 2.80
C ASP A 144 -19.05 -0.40 2.14
N LEU A 145 -18.55 -1.34 2.95
CA LEU A 145 -17.79 -2.49 2.48
C LEU A 145 -18.64 -3.50 1.69
N GLN A 146 -19.98 -3.41 1.76
CA GLN A 146 -20.88 -4.19 0.91
C GLN A 146 -21.04 -3.58 -0.48
N MET A 147 -20.68 -2.30 -0.66
CA MET A 147 -20.79 -1.60 -1.92
C MET A 147 -19.45 -1.69 -2.67
N PRO A 148 -19.42 -2.32 -3.86
CA PRO A 148 -18.21 -2.38 -4.66
C PRO A 148 -17.78 -0.99 -5.07
N ILE A 149 -16.46 -0.77 -5.17
CA ILE A 149 -15.93 0.49 -5.68
C ILE A 149 -16.22 0.51 -7.18
N PRO A 150 -16.93 1.54 -7.69
CA PRO A 150 -17.25 1.57 -9.10
C PRO A 150 -15.98 1.64 -9.94
N GLU A 151 -15.84 0.78 -10.95
CA GLU A 151 -14.66 0.76 -11.84
C GLU A 151 -14.40 2.14 -12.48
N TRP A 152 -15.47 2.87 -12.80
CA TRP A 152 -15.35 4.22 -13.36
C TRP A 152 -14.67 5.19 -12.40
N LEU A 153 -14.81 5.03 -11.09
CA LEU A 153 -14.12 5.88 -10.11
C LEU A 153 -12.62 5.65 -10.20
N LEU A 154 -12.18 4.39 -10.20
CA LEU A 154 -10.76 4.05 -10.28
C LEU A 154 -10.15 4.42 -11.65
N ARG A 155 -10.85 4.13 -12.75
CA ARG A 155 -10.31 4.28 -14.12
C ARG A 155 -10.62 5.61 -14.80
N ARG A 156 -11.58 6.39 -14.31
CA ARG A 156 -12.02 7.64 -14.95
C ARG A 156 -11.96 8.87 -14.06
N TRP A 157 -11.71 8.72 -12.75
CA TRP A 157 -11.53 9.87 -11.86
C TRP A 157 -10.43 10.81 -12.37
N ARG A 158 -10.64 12.11 -12.16
CA ARG A 158 -9.69 13.18 -12.48
C ARG A 158 -9.62 14.13 -11.30
N PRO A 159 -8.43 14.65 -10.98
CA PRO A 159 -8.33 15.68 -9.96
C PRO A 159 -9.14 16.92 -10.40
N THR A 160 -9.97 17.42 -9.51
CA THR A 160 -10.77 18.64 -9.74
C THR A 160 -9.98 19.91 -9.48
N THR A 161 -8.83 19.79 -8.81
CA THR A 161 -7.92 20.89 -8.48
C THR A 161 -6.51 20.63 -8.99
N PRO A 162 -5.76 21.69 -9.35
CA PRO A 162 -4.33 21.57 -9.64
C PRO A 162 -3.59 20.94 -8.46
N ALA A 163 -2.55 20.17 -8.76
CA ALA A 163 -1.67 19.67 -7.71
C ALA A 163 -1.09 20.85 -6.92
N PRO A 164 -1.06 20.78 -5.57
CA PRO A 164 -0.39 21.80 -4.79
C PRO A 164 1.09 21.88 -5.21
N PRO A 165 1.71 23.07 -5.19
CA PRO A 165 3.13 23.21 -5.51
C PRO A 165 3.95 22.37 -4.55
N ARG A 166 4.65 21.36 -5.09
CA ARG A 166 5.48 20.45 -4.30
C ARG A 166 6.68 21.20 -3.75
N ARG A 167 7.02 20.95 -2.50
CA ARG A 167 8.29 21.44 -1.96
C ARG A 167 9.40 20.72 -2.70
N PRO A 168 10.39 21.41 -3.29
CA PRO A 168 11.49 20.74 -3.96
C PRO A 168 12.14 19.77 -2.96
N PRO A 169 12.48 18.53 -3.38
CA PRO A 169 13.13 17.60 -2.50
C PRO A 169 14.39 18.26 -1.91
N PRO A 170 14.70 18.03 -0.63
CA PRO A 170 15.96 18.50 -0.08
C PRO A 170 17.08 18.00 -0.99
N THR A 171 17.90 18.92 -1.48
CA THR A 171 19.00 18.61 -2.39
C THR A 171 19.84 17.53 -1.71
N ARG A 172 19.83 16.32 -2.26
CA ARG A 172 20.52 15.16 -1.68
C ARG A 172 22.01 15.46 -1.81
N ALA A 173 22.61 16.01 -0.75
CA ALA A 173 24.05 16.25 -0.69
C ALA A 173 24.76 14.90 -0.77
N GLY A 174 25.27 14.57 -1.96
CA GLY A 174 26.33 13.60 -2.23
C GLY A 174 26.42 12.38 -1.32
N ALA A 175 25.35 11.59 -1.18
CA ALA A 175 25.50 10.20 -0.77
C ALA A 175 25.94 9.42 -2.00
N LYS A 176 27.11 8.77 -1.95
CA LYS A 176 27.56 7.82 -2.99
C LYS A 176 26.42 6.87 -3.34
N PRO A 177 26.23 6.53 -4.63
CA PRO A 177 25.22 5.56 -5.01
C PRO A 177 25.50 4.25 -4.28
N ALA A 178 24.64 3.88 -3.34
CA ALA A 178 24.49 2.50 -2.95
C ALA A 178 23.89 1.81 -4.17
N THR A 179 24.59 0.82 -4.69
CA THR A 179 24.11 -0.07 -5.74
C THR A 179 22.68 -0.48 -5.40
N ALA A 180 21.71 -0.08 -6.22
CA ALA A 180 20.37 -0.60 -6.14
C ALA A 180 20.47 -2.09 -6.45
N THR A 181 20.42 -2.92 -5.41
CA THR A 181 20.15 -4.34 -5.58
C THR A 181 18.75 -4.40 -6.16
N ARG A 182 18.67 -4.91 -7.39
CA ARG A 182 17.44 -5.37 -8.01
C ARG A 182 16.65 -6.13 -6.94
N ALA A 183 15.34 -5.89 -6.81
CA ALA A 183 14.53 -6.76 -5.98
C ALA A 183 14.66 -8.17 -6.55
N ASP A 184 15.56 -8.96 -5.96
CA ASP A 184 15.68 -10.36 -6.30
C ASP A 184 14.34 -10.98 -5.94
N VAL A 185 13.84 -11.81 -6.85
CA VAL A 185 12.64 -12.62 -6.61
C VAL A 185 12.87 -13.33 -5.28
N ILE A 186 12.12 -12.94 -4.24
CA ILE A 186 12.18 -13.56 -2.93
C ILE A 186 11.69 -14.99 -3.13
N THR A 187 12.63 -15.92 -3.26
CA THR A 187 12.31 -17.34 -3.44
C THR A 187 12.06 -17.94 -2.08
N ARG A 188 10.89 -18.55 -1.88
CA ARG A 188 10.67 -19.45 -0.75
C ARG A 188 11.73 -20.54 -0.80
N LYS A 189 12.59 -20.62 0.21
CA LYS A 189 13.35 -21.84 0.44
C LYS A 189 12.37 -22.87 0.99
N PRO A 190 12.22 -24.06 0.36
CA PRO A 190 11.33 -25.07 0.91
C PRO A 190 11.82 -25.51 2.30
N PRO A 191 10.92 -25.83 3.25
CA PRO A 191 11.32 -26.27 4.57
C PRO A 191 12.21 -27.50 4.46
N SER A 192 13.35 -27.46 5.14
CA SER A 192 14.26 -28.59 5.22
C SER A 192 13.55 -29.71 5.99
N ARG A 193 13.28 -30.83 5.32
CA ARG A 193 12.87 -32.08 5.98
C ARG A 193 14.07 -32.83 6.52
#